data_AF-A0A0B6TG86-F1
#
_entry.id   AF-A0A0B6TG86-F1
#
_cell.length_a   1.000
_cell.length_b   1.000
_cell.length_c   1.000
_cell.angle_alpha   90.00
_cell.angle_beta   90.00
_cell.angle_gamma   90.00
#
_symmetry.space_group_name_H-M   'P 1'
#
loop_
_entity.id
_entity.type
_entity.pdbx_description
1 polymer ?
#
loop_
_entity_poly.entity_id
_entity_poly.type
_entity_poly.pdbx_seq_one_letter_code
_entity_poly.pdbx_strand_id
1 'polypeptide(L)'
;MTDNRKRGEESLAKLERELKSRDRAEKSRPVKIAAAAAAAILLIVGGIWFLASRDSGEEITASDETTTSAEAPTVEPLAMTRATALPDTVTCEYPEAGEASREISTPPTDDVSATGTVNVTLNTGQGPIGMELDRTVAPCTVNAVEHFADEGFYDDTVCHRLTTSGIFVLQCGDPSGTGAGGPGFQFANEYPTDELTEPSATPVIYPRGSIAMANAGADTNGSQFFLNYQDSPLAPDYTYFGQISEEGLATLDQIAATGVEGGAADGAPAEEVRIETATVG
;
A
#
# COMPACT_ATOMS: atom_id res chain seq x y z
N MET A 1 12.78 -48.55 19.87
CA MET A 1 12.73 -47.47 18.85
C MET A 1 11.27 -47.06 18.62
N THR A 2 10.59 -46.65 19.69
CA THR A 2 9.12 -46.48 19.71
C THR A 2 8.68 -45.24 20.52
N ASP A 3 9.62 -44.52 21.14
CA ASP A 3 9.31 -43.44 22.08
C ASP A 3 9.20 -42.07 21.40
N ASN A 4 10.07 -41.76 20.43
CA ASN A 4 10.06 -40.46 19.73
C ASN A 4 8.82 -40.25 18.83
N ARG A 5 8.30 -41.32 18.20
CA ARG A 5 7.12 -41.20 17.33
C ARG A 5 5.84 -40.96 18.12
N LYS A 6 5.72 -41.62 19.29
CA LYS A 6 4.58 -41.46 20.20
C LYS A 6 4.53 -40.04 20.77
N ARG A 7 5.70 -39.48 21.13
CA ARG A 7 5.84 -38.09 21.59
C ARG A 7 5.47 -37.07 20.51
N GLY A 8 5.77 -37.37 19.24
CA GLY A 8 5.37 -36.57 18.09
C GLY A 8 3.85 -36.56 17.89
N GLU A 9 3.22 -37.75 17.91
CA GLU A 9 1.76 -37.91 17.77
C GLU A 9 0.99 -37.19 18.91
N GLU A 10 1.48 -37.24 20.15
CA GLU A 10 0.89 -36.50 21.28
C GLU A 10 1.04 -34.97 21.15
N SER A 11 2.17 -34.51 20.62
CA SER A 11 2.42 -33.08 20.39
C SER A 11 1.51 -32.50 19.31
N LEU A 12 1.26 -33.25 18.23
CA LEU A 12 0.36 -32.85 17.15
C LEU A 12 -1.11 -32.86 17.62
N ALA A 13 -1.52 -33.89 18.36
CA ALA A 13 -2.86 -33.95 18.93
C ALA A 13 -3.13 -32.81 19.93
N LYS A 14 -2.09 -32.33 20.63
CA LYS A 14 -2.18 -31.14 21.48
C LYS A 14 -2.30 -29.86 20.65
N LEU A 15 -1.48 -29.70 19.61
CA LEU A 15 -1.52 -28.55 18.71
C LEU A 15 -2.86 -28.42 17.98
N GLU A 16 -3.42 -29.52 17.48
CA GLU A 16 -4.74 -29.51 16.84
C GLU A 16 -5.86 -29.09 17.82
N ARG A 17 -5.78 -29.53 19.08
CA ARG A 17 -6.72 -29.10 20.12
C ARG A 17 -6.57 -27.61 20.45
N GLU A 18 -5.36 -27.08 20.45
CA GLU A 18 -5.09 -25.65 20.66
C GLU A 18 -5.57 -24.80 19.46
N LEU A 19 -5.32 -25.23 18.22
CA LEU A 19 -5.81 -24.54 17.03
C LEU A 19 -7.34 -24.54 16.96
N LYS A 20 -7.97 -25.68 17.27
CA LYS A 20 -9.44 -25.79 17.27
C LYS A 20 -10.09 -24.99 18.41
N SER A 21 -9.40 -24.82 19.54
CA SER A 21 -9.89 -23.95 20.62
C SER A 21 -9.74 -22.46 20.27
N ARG A 22 -8.67 -22.08 19.56
CA ARG A 22 -8.45 -20.72 19.04
C ARG A 22 -9.44 -20.35 17.94
N ASP A 23 -9.67 -21.19 16.93
CA ASP A 23 -10.66 -20.94 15.86
C ASP A 23 -12.08 -20.78 16.44
N ARG A 24 -12.42 -21.55 17.48
CA ARG A 24 -13.70 -21.43 18.18
C ARG A 24 -13.81 -20.13 19.00
N ALA A 25 -12.70 -19.68 19.59
CA ALA A 25 -12.66 -18.40 20.30
C ALA A 25 -12.80 -17.23 19.33
N GLU A 26 -12.14 -17.29 18.18
CA GLU A 26 -12.13 -16.26 17.13
C GLU A 26 -13.48 -16.14 16.43
N LYS A 27 -14.13 -17.26 16.06
CA LYS A 27 -15.52 -17.24 15.54
C LYS A 27 -16.57 -16.78 16.55
N SER A 28 -16.30 -16.91 17.86
CA SER A 28 -17.24 -16.47 18.89
C SER A 28 -17.11 -14.98 19.26
N ARG A 29 -16.01 -14.32 18.91
CA ARG A 29 -15.79 -12.88 19.16
C ARG A 29 -16.77 -11.96 18.43
N PRO A 30 -17.02 -12.10 17.11
CA PRO A 30 -17.96 -11.20 16.42
C PRO A 30 -19.41 -11.41 16.88
N VAL A 31 -19.81 -12.65 17.19
CA VAL A 31 -21.17 -12.96 17.66
C VAL A 31 -21.44 -12.40 19.06
N LYS A 32 -20.46 -12.43 19.97
CA LYS A 32 -20.59 -11.87 21.33
C LYS A 32 -20.68 -10.34 21.31
N ILE A 33 -19.92 -9.68 20.42
CA ILE A 33 -19.96 -8.21 20.27
C ILE A 33 -21.30 -7.78 19.65
N ALA A 34 -21.79 -8.50 18.64
CA ALA A 34 -23.11 -8.22 18.03
C ALA A 34 -24.28 -8.45 19.02
N ALA A 35 -24.21 -9.49 19.85
CA ALA A 35 -25.24 -9.77 20.86
C ALA A 35 -25.26 -8.72 21.99
N ALA A 36 -24.09 -8.21 22.40
CA ALA A 36 -24.00 -7.14 23.39
C ALA A 36 -24.57 -5.81 22.87
N ALA A 37 -24.32 -5.48 21.60
CA ALA A 37 -24.89 -4.30 20.95
C ALA A 37 -26.43 -4.39 20.81
N ALA A 38 -26.96 -5.56 20.43
CA ALA A 38 -28.41 -5.77 20.34
C ALA A 38 -29.12 -5.68 21.70
N ALA A 39 -28.51 -6.18 22.77
CA ALA A 39 -29.07 -6.09 24.12
C ALA A 39 -29.08 -4.63 24.65
N ALA A 40 -28.04 -3.85 24.35
CA ALA A 40 -28.00 -2.43 24.71
C ALA A 40 -29.07 -1.62 23.97
N ILE A 41 -29.27 -1.88 22.67
CA ILE A 41 -30.31 -1.21 21.87
C ILE A 41 -31.72 -1.58 22.37
N LEU A 42 -31.97 -2.84 22.72
CA LEU A 42 -33.27 -3.27 23.28
C LEU A 42 -33.54 -2.67 24.67
N LEU A 43 -32.51 -2.46 25.50
CA LEU A 43 -32.66 -1.76 26.78
C LEU A 43 -32.95 -0.27 26.60
N ILE A 44 -32.34 0.38 25.59
CA ILE A 44 -32.60 1.79 25.26
C ILE A 44 -34.01 1.94 24.70
N VAL A 45 -34.41 1.11 23.72
CA VAL A 45 -35.75 1.16 23.11
C VAL A 45 -36.85 0.77 24.11
N GLY A 46 -36.61 -0.27 24.92
CA GLY A 46 -37.52 -0.68 25.99
C GLY A 46 -37.63 0.34 27.12
N GLY A 47 -36.52 1.01 27.46
CA GLY A 47 -36.49 2.11 28.43
C GLY A 47 -37.26 3.33 27.96
N ILE A 48 -37.09 3.74 26.70
CA ILE A 48 -37.83 4.84 26.08
C ILE A 48 -39.34 4.53 26.02
N TRP A 49 -39.73 3.31 25.65
CA TRP A 49 -41.14 2.91 25.61
C TRP A 49 -41.76 2.82 27.01
N PHE A 50 -41.03 2.28 28.00
CA PHE A 50 -41.48 2.20 29.39
C PHE A 50 -41.66 3.60 30.00
N LEU A 51 -40.74 4.54 29.71
CA LEU A 51 -40.83 5.93 30.11
C LEU A 51 -42.00 6.66 29.41
N ALA A 52 -42.23 6.41 28.13
CA ALA A 52 -43.35 7.00 27.37
C ALA A 52 -44.73 6.44 27.75
N SER A 53 -44.80 5.21 28.26
CA SER A 53 -46.05 4.57 28.69
C SER A 53 -46.50 4.93 30.11
N ARG A 54 -45.65 5.63 30.89
CA ARG A 54 -46.00 6.19 32.19
C ARG A 54 -46.36 7.66 32.06
N ASP A 55 -47.58 7.88 31.61
CA ASP A 55 -48.25 9.18 31.65
C ASP A 55 -48.35 9.70 33.09
N SER A 56 -47.72 10.85 33.35
CA SER A 56 -48.06 11.82 34.40
C SER A 56 -47.39 13.13 33.99
N GLY A 57 -48.21 14.02 33.43
CA GLY A 57 -47.76 15.20 32.70
C GLY A 57 -46.89 16.18 33.47
N GLU A 58 -45.87 16.67 32.78
CA GLU A 58 -45.37 18.03 32.95
C GLU A 58 -44.77 18.48 31.61
N GLU A 59 -45.14 19.69 31.21
CA GLU A 59 -44.80 20.31 29.94
C GLU A 59 -43.30 20.63 29.92
N ILE A 60 -42.47 19.82 29.23
CA ILE A 60 -41.07 20.13 29.02
C ILE A 60 -40.91 20.76 27.64
N THR A 61 -40.62 22.05 27.67
CA THR A 61 -40.22 22.91 26.57
C THR A 61 -39.13 22.25 25.74
N ALA A 62 -39.40 22.07 24.44
CA ALA A 62 -38.42 21.63 23.46
C ALA A 62 -37.27 22.66 23.42
N SER A 63 -36.14 22.31 24.02
CA SER A 63 -34.88 22.95 23.71
C SER A 63 -34.39 22.34 22.40
N ASP A 64 -34.15 23.17 21.40
CA ASP A 64 -33.42 22.80 20.18
C ASP A 64 -32.05 22.24 20.56
N GLU A 65 -31.96 20.93 20.74
CA GLU A 65 -30.67 20.25 20.68
C GLU A 65 -30.25 20.24 19.22
N THR A 66 -29.42 21.24 18.89
CA THR A 66 -28.58 21.25 17.69
C THR A 66 -27.81 19.93 17.69
N THR A 67 -28.25 19.01 16.84
CA THR A 67 -27.57 17.75 16.62
C THR A 67 -26.28 18.08 15.88
N THR A 68 -25.18 18.26 16.61
CA THR A 68 -23.85 18.30 16.01
C THR A 68 -23.59 16.91 15.44
N SER A 69 -23.92 16.75 14.16
CA SER A 69 -23.49 15.63 13.33
C SER A 69 -21.97 15.63 13.33
N ALA A 70 -21.36 14.70 14.07
CA ALA A 70 -19.92 14.45 13.97
C ALA A 70 -19.63 14.00 12.54
N GLU A 71 -18.94 14.85 11.78
CA GLU A 71 -18.42 14.54 10.46
C GLU A 71 -17.53 13.30 10.58
N ALA A 72 -17.76 12.29 9.76
CA ALA A 72 -16.91 11.12 9.71
C ALA A 72 -15.48 11.57 9.33
N PRO A 73 -14.42 11.00 9.93
CA PRO A 73 -13.05 11.38 9.57
C PRO A 73 -12.83 11.13 8.09
N THR A 74 -12.61 12.20 7.32
CA THR A 74 -12.22 12.14 5.91
C THR A 74 -10.74 11.81 5.85
N VAL A 75 -10.38 10.81 5.02
CA VAL A 75 -8.98 10.50 4.74
C VAL A 75 -8.47 11.57 3.78
N GLU A 76 -7.48 12.36 4.22
CA GLU A 76 -6.95 13.46 3.43
C GLU A 76 -6.05 12.96 2.28
N PRO A 77 -6.05 13.63 1.13
CA PRO A 77 -5.11 13.34 0.05
C PRO A 77 -3.68 13.72 0.41
N LEU A 78 -2.74 12.90 -0.06
CA LEU A 78 -1.32 13.20 0.00
C LEU A 78 -1.03 14.47 -0.82
N ALA A 79 -0.24 15.39 -0.28
CA ALA A 79 0.00 16.69 -0.90
C ALA A 79 0.92 16.62 -2.13
N MET A 80 1.60 15.50 -2.37
CA MET A 80 2.49 15.24 -3.51
C MET A 80 3.65 16.25 -3.64
N THR A 81 3.92 16.99 -2.58
CA THR A 81 4.94 18.03 -2.50
C THR A 81 5.46 18.09 -1.08
N ARG A 82 6.77 18.34 -0.93
CA ARG A 82 7.42 18.52 0.37
C ARG A 82 6.99 19.84 1.02
N ALA A 83 6.84 19.82 2.35
CA ALA A 83 6.70 21.04 3.14
C ALA A 83 8.03 21.80 3.22
N THR A 84 9.15 21.07 3.25
CA THR A 84 10.50 21.64 3.28
C THR A 84 11.24 21.32 1.98
N ALA A 85 11.63 22.37 1.25
CA ALA A 85 12.41 22.22 0.04
C ALA A 85 13.81 21.66 0.34
N LEU A 86 14.26 20.75 -0.53
CA LEU A 86 15.61 20.20 -0.52
C LEU A 86 16.63 21.18 -1.10
N PRO A 87 17.93 21.04 -0.78
CA PRO A 87 19.00 21.69 -1.54
C PRO A 87 19.00 21.21 -3.01
N ASP A 88 19.69 21.93 -3.90
CA ASP A 88 19.73 21.60 -5.34
C ASP A 88 20.33 20.20 -5.62
N THR A 89 21.22 19.73 -4.75
CA THR A 89 21.82 18.39 -4.78
C THR A 89 21.83 17.75 -3.40
N VAL A 90 21.77 16.42 -3.38
CA VAL A 90 21.80 15.59 -2.17
C VAL A 90 22.86 14.48 -2.28
N THR A 91 23.18 13.86 -1.14
CA THR A 91 23.95 12.61 -1.08
C THR A 91 22.98 11.47 -0.79
N CYS A 92 23.05 10.40 -1.58
CA CYS A 92 22.22 9.21 -1.47
C CYS A 92 23.04 8.01 -0.96
N GLU A 93 22.38 7.09 -0.27
CA GLU A 93 22.99 5.88 0.25
C GLU A 93 22.21 4.65 -0.23
N TYR A 94 22.94 3.65 -0.75
CA TYR A 94 22.39 2.38 -1.26
C TYR A 94 23.10 1.19 -0.60
N PRO A 95 22.96 0.99 0.72
CA PRO A 95 23.61 -0.12 1.41
C PRO A 95 23.19 -1.49 0.87
N GLU A 96 24.14 -2.42 0.75
CA GLU A 96 23.88 -3.81 0.38
C GLU A 96 22.84 -4.45 1.30
N ALA A 97 21.91 -5.19 0.69
CA ALA A 97 20.79 -5.82 1.37
C ALA A 97 20.35 -7.09 0.64
N GLY A 98 20.64 -8.24 1.24
CA GLY A 98 20.26 -9.54 0.71
C GLY A 98 21.01 -9.90 -0.58
N GLU A 99 20.47 -10.86 -1.32
CA GLU A 99 20.99 -11.24 -2.64
C GLU A 99 20.12 -10.61 -3.74
N ALA A 100 20.77 -10.14 -4.79
CA ALA A 100 20.09 -9.56 -5.94
C ALA A 100 19.37 -10.65 -6.74
N SER A 101 18.12 -10.40 -7.15
CA SER A 101 17.43 -11.27 -8.10
C SER A 101 17.92 -11.08 -9.54
N ARG A 102 18.60 -9.96 -9.80
CA ARG A 102 19.31 -9.61 -11.03
C ARG A 102 20.49 -8.71 -10.67
N GLU A 103 21.66 -9.00 -11.25
CA GLU A 103 22.87 -8.21 -11.02
C GLU A 103 22.73 -6.80 -11.60
N ILE A 104 23.13 -5.78 -10.83
CA ILE A 104 23.21 -4.37 -11.25
C ILE A 104 24.21 -3.61 -10.37
N SER A 105 24.82 -2.55 -10.89
CA SER A 105 25.63 -1.65 -10.10
C SER A 105 24.78 -0.79 -9.15
N THR A 106 25.42 -0.21 -8.12
CA THR A 106 24.78 0.84 -7.33
C THR A 106 24.75 2.16 -8.11
N PRO A 107 23.68 2.96 -8.00
CA PRO A 107 23.62 4.29 -8.60
C PRO A 107 24.69 5.24 -8.03
N PRO A 108 24.98 6.37 -8.71
CA PRO A 108 25.81 7.44 -8.15
C PRO A 108 25.24 7.96 -6.82
N THR A 109 26.12 8.22 -5.85
CA THR A 109 25.73 8.60 -4.49
C THR A 109 25.92 10.09 -4.19
N ASP A 110 26.88 10.74 -4.84
CA ASP A 110 27.24 12.13 -4.58
C ASP A 110 26.66 13.07 -5.65
N ASP A 111 26.35 14.31 -5.23
CA ASP A 111 25.84 15.38 -6.11
C ASP A 111 24.59 14.99 -6.91
N VAL A 112 23.73 14.15 -6.33
CA VAL A 112 22.47 13.71 -6.96
C VAL A 112 21.51 14.88 -7.05
N SER A 113 20.98 15.17 -8.23
CA SER A 113 20.08 16.31 -8.44
C SER A 113 18.76 16.14 -7.70
N ALA A 114 18.36 17.16 -6.93
CA ALA A 114 17.05 17.25 -6.29
C ALA A 114 16.16 18.33 -6.91
N THR A 115 16.37 18.61 -8.20
CA THR A 115 15.62 19.60 -8.97
C THR A 115 15.07 19.02 -10.26
N GLY A 116 13.88 19.49 -10.65
CA GLY A 116 13.22 19.10 -11.89
C GLY A 116 12.64 17.69 -11.86
N THR A 117 12.31 17.19 -13.05
CA THR A 117 11.72 15.87 -13.26
C THR A 117 12.55 15.07 -14.26
N VAL A 118 12.40 13.75 -14.25
CA VAL A 118 12.91 12.83 -15.27
C VAL A 118 11.77 11.95 -15.77
N ASN A 119 11.72 11.68 -17.07
CA ASN A 119 10.70 10.83 -17.65
C ASN A 119 11.23 9.43 -17.87
N VAL A 120 10.48 8.43 -17.41
CA VAL A 120 10.73 7.00 -17.68
C VAL A 120 9.49 6.41 -18.31
N THR A 121 9.64 5.72 -19.43
CA THR A 121 8.52 5.00 -20.08
C THR A 121 8.71 3.51 -19.92
N LEU A 122 7.71 2.83 -19.36
CA LEU A 122 7.63 1.38 -19.36
C LEU A 122 6.86 0.93 -20.60
N ASN A 123 7.54 0.28 -21.54
CA ASN A 123 6.89 -0.30 -22.71
C ASN A 123 6.33 -1.67 -22.35
N THR A 124 5.02 -1.84 -22.49
CA THR A 124 4.34 -3.12 -22.21
C THR A 124 3.50 -3.54 -23.40
N GLY A 125 3.14 -4.83 -23.46
CA GLY A 125 2.23 -5.35 -24.49
C GLY A 125 0.83 -4.74 -24.46
N GLN A 126 0.41 -4.17 -23.32
CA GLN A 126 -0.87 -3.48 -23.15
C GLN A 126 -0.82 -2.01 -23.59
N GLY A 127 0.36 -1.48 -23.83
CA GLY A 127 0.61 -0.08 -24.16
C GLY A 127 1.73 0.53 -23.32
N PRO A 128 2.20 1.74 -23.67
CA PRO A 128 3.20 2.43 -22.87
C PRO A 128 2.60 2.93 -21.55
N ILE A 129 3.44 2.97 -20.52
CA ILE A 129 3.16 3.60 -19.23
C ILE A 129 4.26 4.63 -18.99
N GLY A 130 4.00 5.88 -19.36
CA GLY A 130 4.90 7.00 -19.07
C GLY A 130 4.82 7.43 -17.61
N MET A 131 5.98 7.62 -16.99
CA MET A 131 6.18 8.05 -15.60
C MET A 131 7.01 9.34 -15.59
N GLU A 132 6.46 10.42 -15.04
CA GLU A 132 7.19 11.65 -14.75
C GLU A 132 7.63 11.61 -13.28
N LEU A 133 8.92 11.39 -13.05
CA LEU A 133 9.51 11.21 -11.72
C LEU A 133 10.00 12.56 -11.19
N ASP A 134 9.66 12.88 -9.95
CA ASP A 134 9.91 14.20 -9.35
C ASP A 134 11.09 14.15 -8.37
N ARG A 135 12.22 14.72 -8.80
CA ARG A 135 13.45 14.79 -7.99
C ARG A 135 13.31 15.73 -6.80
N THR A 136 12.32 16.63 -6.80
CA THR A 136 12.13 17.60 -5.71
C THR A 136 11.48 16.97 -4.48
N VAL A 137 10.81 15.81 -4.64
CA VAL A 137 10.17 15.08 -3.53
C VAL A 137 11.00 13.91 -3.03
N ALA A 138 11.62 13.16 -3.94
CA ALA A 138 12.32 11.90 -3.63
C ALA A 138 13.55 11.68 -4.54
N PRO A 139 14.58 12.55 -4.45
CA PRO A 139 15.74 12.51 -5.35
C PRO A 139 16.50 11.19 -5.35
N CYS A 140 16.70 10.54 -4.20
CA CYS A 140 17.45 9.29 -4.13
C CYS A 140 16.66 8.11 -4.72
N THR A 141 15.34 8.14 -4.57
CA THR A 141 14.42 7.19 -5.22
C THR A 141 14.43 7.39 -6.73
N VAL A 142 14.27 8.63 -7.19
CA VAL A 142 14.29 8.92 -8.64
C VAL A 142 15.64 8.53 -9.26
N ASN A 143 16.76 8.85 -8.60
CA ASN A 143 18.10 8.46 -9.05
C ASN A 143 18.27 6.93 -9.17
N ALA A 144 17.71 6.16 -8.22
CA ALA A 144 17.74 4.71 -8.30
C ALA A 144 16.88 4.17 -9.46
N VAL A 145 15.65 4.67 -9.61
CA VAL A 145 14.72 4.23 -10.67
C VAL A 145 15.23 4.60 -12.06
N GLU A 146 15.82 5.79 -12.23
CA GLU A 146 16.50 6.22 -13.45
C GLU A 146 17.65 5.27 -13.80
N HIS A 147 18.52 4.95 -12.83
CA HIS A 147 19.60 3.99 -13.01
C HIS A 147 19.10 2.59 -13.39
N PHE A 148 18.03 2.11 -12.75
CA PHE A 148 17.41 0.82 -13.06
C PHE A 148 16.85 0.78 -14.48
N ALA A 149 16.25 1.87 -14.96
CA ALA A 149 15.77 1.96 -16.33
C ALA A 149 16.94 2.01 -17.33
N ASP A 150 17.96 2.84 -17.09
CA ASP A 150 19.12 2.99 -17.97
C ASP A 150 19.94 1.71 -18.14
N GLU A 151 20.09 0.93 -17.06
CA GLU A 151 20.82 -0.35 -17.07
C GLU A 151 19.95 -1.54 -17.51
N GLY A 152 18.69 -1.31 -17.90
CA GLY A 152 17.77 -2.38 -18.34
C GLY A 152 17.36 -3.34 -17.23
N PHE A 153 17.41 -2.91 -15.96
CA PHE A 153 17.02 -3.73 -14.81
C PHE A 153 15.55 -4.13 -14.84
N TYR A 154 14.70 -3.27 -15.38
CA TYR A 154 13.26 -3.51 -15.53
C TYR A 154 12.88 -4.25 -16.80
N ASP A 155 13.81 -4.49 -17.72
CA ASP A 155 13.54 -5.16 -18.98
C ASP A 155 13.18 -6.64 -18.76
N ASP A 156 12.20 -7.12 -19.52
CA ASP A 156 11.66 -8.48 -19.42
C ASP A 156 11.22 -8.85 -17.99
N THR A 157 10.64 -7.90 -17.26
CA THR A 157 10.09 -8.13 -15.90
C THR A 157 8.57 -8.07 -15.91
N VAL A 158 7.93 -8.77 -14.97
CA VAL A 158 6.46 -8.79 -14.87
C VAL A 158 5.97 -7.88 -13.74
N CYS A 159 4.83 -7.24 -13.97
CA CYS A 159 4.03 -6.68 -12.89
C CYS A 159 3.29 -7.82 -12.19
N HIS A 160 3.80 -8.25 -11.06
CA HIS A 160 3.41 -9.50 -10.40
C HIS A 160 2.13 -9.37 -9.56
N ARG A 161 1.63 -8.15 -9.33
CA ARG A 161 0.46 -7.94 -8.48
C ARG A 161 -0.42 -6.79 -8.96
N LEU A 162 -1.72 -7.05 -9.02
CA LEU A 162 -2.81 -6.11 -9.25
C LEU A 162 -3.81 -6.23 -8.10
N THR A 163 -4.21 -5.09 -7.53
CA THR A 163 -5.26 -5.02 -6.49
C THR A 163 -6.43 -4.19 -7.01
N THR A 164 -7.65 -4.72 -6.90
CA THR A 164 -8.89 -4.11 -7.41
C THR A 164 -9.92 -3.78 -6.31
N SER A 165 -9.54 -3.89 -5.04
CA SER A 165 -10.40 -3.60 -3.89
C SER A 165 -9.58 -3.10 -2.71
N GLY A 166 -10.11 -2.09 -2.01
CA GLY A 166 -9.46 -1.45 -0.86
C GLY A 166 -8.37 -0.47 -1.31
N ILE A 167 -7.39 -0.96 -2.07
CA ILE A 167 -6.39 -0.16 -2.79
C ILE A 167 -6.44 -0.55 -4.27
N PHE A 168 -6.00 0.35 -5.14
CA PHE A 168 -6.14 0.24 -6.59
C PHE A 168 -4.79 0.45 -7.26
N VAL A 169 -3.96 -0.59 -7.18
CA VAL A 169 -2.54 -0.52 -7.56
C VAL A 169 -2.14 -1.65 -8.50
N LEU A 170 -1.25 -1.34 -9.44
CA LEU A 170 -0.44 -2.32 -10.16
C LEU A 170 1.00 -2.23 -9.66
N GLN A 171 1.55 -3.34 -9.14
CA GLN A 171 2.89 -3.42 -8.57
C GLN A 171 3.85 -4.16 -9.50
N CYS A 172 5.01 -3.56 -9.74
CA CYS A 172 6.03 -4.00 -10.69
C CYS A 172 7.44 -3.87 -10.08
N GLY A 173 8.47 -4.12 -10.89
CA GLY A 173 9.86 -3.83 -10.52
C GLY A 173 10.58 -4.95 -9.76
N ASP A 174 10.04 -6.18 -9.77
CA ASP A 174 10.74 -7.38 -9.28
C ASP A 174 11.22 -8.24 -10.46
N PRO A 175 12.54 -8.33 -10.72
CA PRO A 175 13.09 -9.17 -11.77
C PRO A 175 12.80 -10.67 -11.64
N SER A 176 12.53 -11.15 -10.43
CA SER A 176 12.16 -12.55 -10.19
C SER A 176 10.68 -12.82 -10.48
N GLY A 177 9.83 -11.79 -10.50
CA GLY A 177 8.37 -11.89 -10.61
C GLY A 177 7.68 -12.51 -9.39
N THR A 178 8.38 -12.72 -8.28
CA THR A 178 7.83 -13.41 -7.09
C THR A 178 7.19 -12.46 -6.07
N GLY A 179 7.49 -11.16 -6.17
CA GLY A 179 7.18 -10.13 -5.17
C GLY A 179 8.22 -10.01 -4.06
N ALA A 180 9.27 -10.84 -4.07
CA ALA A 180 10.30 -10.87 -3.02
C ALA A 180 11.72 -10.55 -3.53
N GLY A 181 11.90 -10.33 -4.83
CA GLY A 181 13.20 -9.96 -5.40
C GLY A 181 13.50 -8.46 -5.30
N GLY A 182 14.73 -8.12 -5.67
CA GLY A 182 15.25 -6.75 -5.61
C GLY A 182 16.70 -6.66 -6.12
N PRO A 183 17.33 -5.48 -6.01
CA PRO A 183 18.61 -5.18 -6.64
C PRO A 183 19.84 -5.61 -5.82
N GLY A 184 19.64 -6.25 -4.65
CA GLY A 184 20.73 -6.60 -3.74
C GLY A 184 21.22 -5.45 -2.85
N PHE A 185 20.54 -4.30 -2.91
CA PHE A 185 20.71 -3.18 -2.00
C PHE A 185 19.34 -2.58 -1.65
N GLN A 186 19.30 -1.76 -0.61
CA GLN A 186 18.11 -1.02 -0.19
C GLN A 186 18.45 0.44 0.08
N PHE A 187 17.45 1.30 0.19
CA PHE A 187 17.63 2.71 0.54
C PHE A 187 16.46 3.26 1.38
N ALA A 188 16.74 4.40 2.03
CA ALA A 188 15.83 5.06 2.94
C ALA A 188 14.52 5.50 2.27
N ASN A 189 13.46 5.63 3.06
CA ASN A 189 12.27 6.34 2.62
C ASN A 189 12.54 7.84 2.54
N GLU A 190 11.99 8.46 1.49
CA GLU A 190 11.89 9.92 1.36
C GLU A 190 10.43 10.35 1.55
N TYR A 191 10.02 11.47 0.97
CA TYR A 191 8.67 12.02 1.12
C TYR A 191 7.57 10.97 0.85
N PRO A 192 6.49 10.92 1.66
CA PRO A 192 6.21 11.80 2.81
C PRO A 192 6.85 11.34 4.12
N THR A 193 7.45 10.16 4.14
CA THR A 193 7.87 9.46 5.37
C THR A 193 8.91 10.25 6.15
N ASP A 194 9.83 10.93 5.46
CA ASP A 194 10.90 11.75 6.07
C ASP A 194 10.41 13.11 6.63
N GLU A 195 9.16 13.50 6.35
CA GLU A 195 8.51 14.70 6.92
C GLU A 195 7.53 14.36 8.06
N LEU A 196 7.29 13.06 8.32
CA LEU A 196 6.48 12.63 9.44
C LEU A 196 7.26 12.74 10.75
N THR A 197 6.65 13.38 11.76
CA THR A 197 7.25 13.48 13.09
C THR A 197 7.29 12.14 13.82
N GLU A 198 6.33 11.26 13.54
CA GLU A 198 6.20 9.92 14.10
C GLU A 198 5.56 8.99 13.05
N PRO A 199 5.82 7.67 13.08
CA PRO A 199 5.11 6.72 12.23
C PRO A 199 3.59 6.85 12.39
N SER A 200 2.90 7.17 11.31
CA SER A 200 1.44 7.28 11.29
C SER A 200 0.84 6.04 10.65
N ALA A 201 -0.02 5.34 11.38
CA ALA A 201 -0.87 4.28 10.82
C ALA A 201 -2.18 4.84 10.24
N THR A 202 -2.42 6.15 10.37
CA THR A 202 -3.59 6.79 9.77
C THR A 202 -3.37 6.87 8.26
N PRO A 203 -4.26 6.26 7.45
CA PRO A 203 -4.12 6.32 6.01
C PRO A 203 -4.18 7.75 5.48
N VAL A 204 -3.55 7.96 4.33
CA VAL A 204 -3.72 9.10 3.44
C VAL A 204 -4.12 8.57 2.06
N ILE A 205 -4.79 9.39 1.26
CA ILE A 205 -5.09 9.00 -0.13
C ILE A 205 -3.86 9.27 -0.98
N TYR A 206 -3.27 8.21 -1.54
CA TYR A 206 -2.38 8.32 -2.70
C TYR A 206 -3.27 8.50 -3.92
N PRO A 207 -3.29 9.68 -4.55
CA PRO A 207 -4.24 9.98 -5.61
C PRO A 207 -3.99 9.09 -6.82
N ARG A 208 -5.03 8.89 -7.63
CA ARG A 208 -4.88 8.31 -8.98
C ARG A 208 -3.75 9.02 -9.73
N GLY A 209 -2.89 8.24 -10.38
CA GLY A 209 -1.73 8.71 -11.11
C GLY A 209 -0.46 8.71 -10.27
N SER A 210 -0.54 8.55 -8.95
CA SER A 210 0.66 8.53 -8.11
C SER A 210 1.47 7.25 -8.23
N ILE A 211 2.79 7.42 -8.15
CA ILE A 211 3.78 6.34 -8.14
C ILE A 211 4.46 6.34 -6.78
N ALA A 212 4.54 5.17 -6.15
CA ALA A 212 5.23 5.02 -4.88
C ALA A 212 6.02 3.72 -4.77
N MET A 213 7.08 3.75 -3.98
CA MET A 213 7.94 2.58 -3.75
C MET A 213 7.24 1.54 -2.90
N ALA A 214 7.31 0.28 -3.30
CA ALA A 214 6.96 -0.84 -2.42
C ALA A 214 8.16 -1.13 -1.50
N ASN A 215 7.87 -1.53 -0.26
CA ASN A 215 8.89 -1.84 0.74
C ASN A 215 8.43 -2.96 1.69
N ALA A 216 9.35 -3.48 2.49
CA ALA A 216 9.11 -4.48 3.53
C ALA A 216 9.13 -3.86 4.94
N GLY A 217 8.82 -2.56 5.03
CA GLY A 217 8.97 -1.73 6.22
C GLY A 217 9.84 -0.49 5.93
N ALA A 218 9.93 0.39 6.92
CA ALA A 218 10.70 1.64 6.81
C ALA A 218 12.14 1.38 6.34
N ASP A 219 12.61 2.22 5.42
CA ASP A 219 13.97 2.24 4.88
C ASP A 219 14.43 0.95 4.20
N THR A 220 13.47 0.24 3.58
CA THR A 220 13.72 -0.99 2.81
C THR A 220 13.27 -0.85 1.35
N ASN A 221 13.32 0.36 0.79
CA ASN A 221 13.05 0.55 -0.63
C ASN A 221 14.10 -0.22 -1.44
N GLY A 222 13.64 -1.02 -2.40
CA GLY A 222 14.47 -1.74 -3.36
C GLY A 222 14.16 -1.25 -4.77
N SER A 223 13.79 -2.17 -5.65
CA SER A 223 13.43 -1.85 -7.04
C SER A 223 11.93 -1.87 -7.33
N GLN A 224 11.12 -2.37 -6.40
CA GLN A 224 9.69 -2.55 -6.60
C GLN A 224 8.93 -1.24 -6.35
N PHE A 225 7.95 -0.96 -7.20
CA PHE A 225 7.08 0.21 -7.10
C PHE A 225 5.65 -0.18 -7.44
N PHE A 226 4.69 0.67 -7.06
CA PHE A 226 3.30 0.51 -7.42
C PHE A 226 2.72 1.78 -8.06
N LEU A 227 1.83 1.54 -9.01
CA LEU A 227 1.17 2.53 -9.85
C LEU A 227 -0.30 2.63 -9.40
N ASN A 228 -0.69 3.75 -8.80
CA ASN A 228 -2.05 3.96 -8.33
C ASN A 228 -2.95 4.32 -9.52
N TYR A 229 -3.77 3.37 -9.97
CA TYR A 229 -4.72 3.61 -11.05
C TYR A 229 -6.07 4.13 -10.51
N GLN A 230 -6.34 4.09 -9.20
CA GLN A 230 -7.38 4.91 -8.56
C GLN A 230 -6.87 5.42 -7.20
N ASP A 231 -7.60 6.35 -6.61
CA ASP A 231 -7.36 6.85 -5.26
C ASP A 231 -7.25 5.70 -4.26
N SER A 232 -6.10 5.57 -3.62
CA SER A 232 -5.79 4.43 -2.76
C SER A 232 -5.47 4.91 -1.33
N PRO A 233 -6.28 4.53 -0.32
CA PRO A 233 -5.98 4.80 1.07
C PRO A 233 -4.84 3.88 1.54
N LEU A 234 -3.67 4.46 1.79
CA LEU A 234 -2.47 3.75 2.25
C LEU A 234 -1.86 4.49 3.44
N ALA A 235 -1.10 3.77 4.27
CA ALA A 235 -0.28 4.47 5.26
C ALA A 235 0.76 5.37 4.56
N PRO A 236 1.16 6.50 5.17
CA PRO A 236 2.15 7.42 4.61
C PRO A 236 3.60 6.91 4.78
N ASP A 237 3.81 5.61 4.64
CA ASP A 237 5.10 4.90 4.78
C ASP A 237 5.68 4.41 3.43
N TYR A 238 5.09 4.84 2.32
CA TYR A 238 5.56 4.56 0.96
C TYR A 238 6.06 5.84 0.31
N THR A 239 7.29 5.81 -0.19
CA THR A 239 7.89 7.00 -0.80
C THR A 239 7.18 7.32 -2.12
N TYR A 240 6.54 8.48 -2.17
CA TYR A 240 5.99 9.04 -3.41
C TYR A 240 7.11 9.67 -4.22
N PHE A 241 7.17 9.38 -5.52
CA PHE A 241 8.28 9.85 -6.35
C PHE A 241 7.89 10.25 -7.79
N GLY A 242 6.61 10.33 -8.13
CA GLY A 242 6.22 10.78 -9.46
C GLY A 242 4.78 10.48 -9.87
N GLN A 243 4.43 10.93 -11.06
CA GLN A 243 3.09 10.83 -11.63
C GLN A 243 3.07 10.03 -12.94
N ILE A 244 1.96 9.36 -13.19
CA ILE A 244 1.71 8.59 -14.41
C ILE A 244 1.08 9.51 -15.45
N SER A 245 1.60 9.43 -16.68
CA SER A 245 1.04 10.10 -17.86
C SER A 245 -0.41 9.71 -18.13
N GLU A 246 -1.17 10.57 -18.84
CA GLU A 246 -2.54 10.26 -19.23
C GLU A 246 -2.66 8.98 -20.08
N GLU A 247 -1.70 8.76 -21.00
CA GLU A 247 -1.63 7.53 -21.79
C GLU A 247 -1.37 6.31 -20.91
N GLY A 248 -0.44 6.41 -19.96
CA GLY A 248 -0.17 5.35 -18.99
C GLY A 248 -1.38 5.03 -18.10
N LEU A 249 -2.14 6.04 -17.68
CA LEU A 249 -3.40 5.86 -16.95
C LEU A 249 -4.45 5.10 -17.77
N ALA A 250 -4.55 5.38 -19.08
CA ALA A 250 -5.44 4.64 -19.96
C ALA A 250 -5.00 3.17 -20.14
N THR A 251 -3.69 2.92 -20.18
CA THR A 251 -3.13 1.55 -20.17
C THR A 251 -3.47 0.83 -18.87
N LEU A 252 -3.30 1.49 -17.72
CA LEU A 252 -3.61 0.91 -16.42
C LEU A 252 -5.11 0.63 -16.24
N ASP A 253 -5.99 1.48 -16.74
CA ASP A 253 -7.43 1.23 -16.73
C ASP A 253 -7.80 -0.03 -17.51
N GLN A 254 -7.16 -0.26 -18.65
CA GLN A 254 -7.36 -1.46 -19.46
C GLN A 254 -6.89 -2.71 -18.70
N ILE A 255 -5.69 -2.67 -18.09
CA ILE A 255 -5.17 -3.75 -17.26
C ILE A 255 -6.14 -4.05 -16.11
N ALA A 256 -6.59 -3.03 -15.39
CA ALA A 256 -7.49 -3.17 -14.25
C ALA A 256 -8.88 -3.70 -14.67
N ALA A 257 -9.38 -3.32 -15.85
CA ALA A 257 -10.65 -3.79 -16.39
C ALA A 257 -10.61 -5.28 -16.78
N THR A 258 -9.46 -5.78 -17.24
CA THR A 258 -9.22 -7.22 -17.46
C THR A 258 -9.23 -7.98 -16.13
N GLY A 259 -8.70 -7.37 -15.07
CA GLY A 259 -8.81 -7.84 -13.70
C GLY A 259 -7.68 -8.77 -13.27
N VAL A 260 -7.86 -9.42 -12.13
CA VAL A 260 -6.89 -10.31 -11.48
C VAL A 260 -7.12 -11.75 -11.93
N GLU A 261 -6.05 -12.55 -12.02
CA GLU A 261 -6.12 -13.98 -12.29
C GLU A 261 -7.16 -14.67 -11.40
N GLY A 262 -8.02 -15.49 -12.02
CA GLY A 262 -9.09 -16.19 -11.32
C GLY A 262 -10.23 -15.30 -10.79
N GLY A 263 -10.24 -14.00 -11.11
CA GLY A 263 -11.27 -13.05 -10.68
C GLY A 263 -11.18 -12.65 -9.21
N ALA A 264 -10.01 -12.82 -8.59
CA ALA A 264 -9.76 -12.34 -7.24
C ALA A 264 -9.72 -10.81 -7.16
N ALA A 265 -9.66 -10.28 -5.94
CA ALA A 265 -9.49 -8.83 -5.72
C ALA A 265 -8.02 -8.41 -5.60
N ASP A 266 -7.10 -9.37 -5.44
CA ASP A 266 -5.67 -9.15 -5.27
C ASP A 266 -4.90 -10.38 -5.76
N GLY A 267 -3.82 -10.19 -6.51
CA GLY A 267 -3.01 -11.27 -7.06
C GLY A 267 -2.37 -10.89 -8.39
N ALA A 268 -1.87 -11.87 -9.15
CA ALA A 268 -1.32 -11.61 -10.48
C ALA A 268 -2.39 -11.05 -11.43
N PRO A 269 -2.05 -10.14 -12.37
CA PRO A 269 -2.95 -9.74 -13.44
C PRO A 269 -3.51 -10.94 -14.22
N ALA A 270 -4.76 -10.87 -14.66
CA ALA A 270 -5.40 -11.95 -15.42
C ALA A 270 -4.76 -12.17 -16.80
N GLU A 271 -4.25 -11.09 -17.39
CA GLU A 271 -3.33 -11.14 -18.53
C GLU A 271 -1.97 -10.64 -18.05
N GLU A 272 -0.90 -11.38 -18.36
CA GLU A 272 0.46 -11.01 -17.94
C GLU A 272 0.81 -9.60 -18.46
N VAL A 273 1.18 -8.73 -17.52
CA VAL A 273 1.72 -7.40 -17.82
C VAL A 273 3.23 -7.48 -17.68
N ARG A 274 3.91 -7.40 -18.82
CA ARG A 274 5.37 -7.47 -18.91
C ARG A 274 5.91 -6.12 -19.33
N ILE A 275 6.89 -5.61 -18.58
CA ILE A 275 7.74 -4.51 -18.98
C ILE A 275 8.74 -5.10 -19.97
N GLU A 276 8.50 -4.87 -21.27
CA GLU A 276 9.38 -5.32 -22.33
C GLU A 276 10.70 -4.55 -22.26
N THR A 277 10.60 -3.22 -22.10
CA THR A 277 11.72 -2.31 -21.88
C THR A 277 11.32 -1.14 -20.99
N ALA A 278 12.25 -0.63 -20.20
CA ALA A 278 12.15 0.70 -19.60
C ALA A 278 13.09 1.69 -20.31
N THR A 279 12.64 2.92 -20.56
CA THR A 279 13.46 3.91 -21.29
C THR A 279 13.41 5.26 -20.61
N VAL A 280 14.59 5.85 -20.36
CA VAL A 280 14.74 7.23 -19.89
C VAL A 280 14.64 8.19 -21.07
N GLY A 281 13.86 9.26 -20.91
CA GLY A 281 13.51 10.23 -21.96
C GLY A 281 14.25 11.56 -21.88
#